data_AF-A0A850SUD4-F1
#
_entry.id   AF-A0A850SUD4-F1
#
_cell.length_a   1.000
_cell.length_b   1.000
_cell.length_c   1.000
_cell.angle_alpha   90.00
_cell.angle_beta   90.00
_cell.angle_gamma   90.00
#
_symmetry.space_group_name_H-M   'P 1'
#
loop_
_entity.id
_entity.type
_entity.pdbx_description
1 polymer ?
#
loop_
_entity_poly.entity_id
_entity_poly.type
_entity_poly.pdbx_seq_one_letter_code
_entity_poly.pdbx_strand_id
1 'polypeptide(L)'
;MNPAGAVVIFVLVWWCAFFVMLPIGVKGRWESEEDGVEGADPGAPDNPDLKRKALWATFVALPVAAAVIAVVMSGVLDFRD
;
A
#
# COMPACT_ATOMS: atom_id res chain seq x y z
N MET A 1 2.64 -19.91 14.67
CA MET A 1 3.18 -19.22 13.48
C MET A 1 4.67 -18.96 13.68
N ASN A 2 5.49 -19.10 12.64
CA ASN A 2 6.92 -18.76 12.71
C ASN A 2 7.14 -17.25 12.39
N PRO A 3 8.26 -16.65 12.80
CA PRO A 3 8.53 -15.23 12.53
C PRO A 3 8.53 -14.90 11.03
N ALA A 4 9.03 -15.81 10.19
CA ALA A 4 9.03 -15.64 8.73
C ALA A 4 7.61 -15.49 8.16
N GLY A 5 6.65 -16.32 8.59
CA GLY A 5 5.26 -16.25 8.16
C GLY A 5 4.58 -14.94 8.58
N ALA A 6 4.86 -14.46 9.79
CA ALA A 6 4.38 -13.16 10.25
C ALA A 6 4.87 -12.01 9.36
N VAL A 7 6.16 -12.04 8.99
CA VAL A 7 6.76 -11.06 8.08
C VAL A 7 6.13 -11.12 6.69
N VAL A 8 5.91 -12.32 6.14
CA VAL A 8 5.26 -12.48 4.83
C VAL A 8 3.85 -11.89 4.84
N ILE A 9 3.04 -12.18 5.86
CA ILE A 9 1.69 -11.61 6.00
C ILE A 9 1.76 -10.08 6.04
N PHE A 10 2.65 -9.52 6.87
CA PHE A 10 2.84 -8.08 6.96
C PHE A 10 3.23 -7.46 5.61
N VAL A 11 4.19 -8.04 4.89
CA VAL A 11 4.65 -7.53 3.59
C VAL A 11 3.52 -7.55 2.55
N LEU A 12 2.71 -8.61 2.50
CA LEU A 12 1.58 -8.71 1.58
C LEU A 12 0.49 -7.68 1.89
N VAL A 13 0.10 -7.59 3.18
CA VAL A 13 -0.88 -6.60 3.64
C VAL A 13 -0.38 -5.17 3.38
N TRP A 14 0.90 -4.92 3.64
CA TRP A 14 1.53 -3.63 3.40
C TRP A 14 1.55 -3.25 1.92
N TRP A 15 1.85 -4.19 1.02
CA TRP A 15 1.78 -3.95 -0.42
C TRP A 15 0.37 -3.59 -0.89
N CYS A 16 -0.64 -4.32 -0.43
CA CYS A 16 -2.03 -3.98 -0.73
C CYS A 16 -2.40 -2.58 -0.22
N ALA A 17 -2.06 -2.26 1.03
CA ALA A 17 -2.28 -0.93 1.61
C ALA A 17 -1.54 0.17 0.83
N PHE A 18 -0.32 -0.10 0.38
CA PHE A 18 0.47 0.84 -0.40
C PHE A 18 -0.17 1.12 -1.76
N PHE A 19 -0.62 0.10 -2.47
CA PHE A 19 -1.33 0.28 -3.75
C PHE A 19 -2.63 1.06 -3.60
N VAL A 20 -3.38 0.84 -2.52
CA VAL A 20 -4.59 1.63 -2.20
C VAL A 20 -4.26 3.10 -1.94
N MET A 21 -3.07 3.40 -1.39
CA MET A 21 -2.63 4.76 -1.10
C MET A 21 -2.06 5.50 -2.33
N LEU A 22 -1.66 4.80 -3.40
CA LEU A 22 -1.08 5.41 -4.60
C LEU A 22 -1.97 6.44 -5.32
N PRO A 23 -3.28 6.23 -5.56
CA PRO A 23 -4.11 7.19 -6.28
C PRO A 23 -4.50 8.42 -5.44
N ILE A 24 -4.29 8.38 -4.12
CA ILE A 24 -4.74 9.43 -3.22
C ILE A 24 -3.84 10.67 -3.34
N GLY A 25 -4.46 11.81 -3.68
CA GLY A 25 -3.77 13.10 -3.77
C GLY A 25 -2.84 13.22 -4.97
N VAL A 26 -3.06 12.43 -6.02
CA VAL A 26 -2.37 12.60 -7.31
C VAL A 26 -2.93 13.84 -8.01
N LYS A 27 -2.04 14.74 -8.42
CA LYS A 27 -2.35 15.86 -9.31
C LYS A 27 -1.76 15.57 -10.69
N GLY A 28 -2.56 15.81 -11.73
CA GLY A 28 -2.13 15.57 -13.11
C GLY A 28 -1.15 16.64 -13.57
N ARG A 29 -0.17 16.26 -14.41
CA ARG A 29 0.82 17.20 -14.96
C ARG A 29 0.19 18.35 -15.77
N TRP A 30 -0.98 18.14 -16.36
CA TRP A 30 -1.75 19.18 -17.08
C TRP A 30 -2.54 20.15 -16.19
N GLU A 31 -2.67 19.87 -14.89
CA GLU A 31 -3.29 20.76 -13.91
C GLU A 31 -2.29 21.74 -13.29
N SER A 32 -0.99 21.50 -13.48
CA SER A 32 0.11 22.37 -13.07
C SER A 32 0.42 23.35 -14.19
N GLU A 33 0.40 24.66 -13.93
CA GLU A 33 0.63 25.72 -14.94
C GLU A 33 2.01 25.65 -15.65
N GLU A 34 2.95 24.81 -15.20
CA GLU A 34 4.38 25.00 -15.49
C GLU A 34 5.12 23.91 -16.28
N ASP A 35 4.56 22.75 -16.64
CA ASP A 35 5.39 21.78 -17.40
C ASP A 35 4.61 20.80 -18.29
N GLY A 36 4.14 21.31 -19.42
CA GLY A 36 3.78 20.50 -20.58
C GLY A 36 5.03 20.11 -21.38
N VAL A 37 5.88 19.23 -20.85
CA VAL A 37 7.02 18.68 -21.60
C VAL A 37 6.48 17.85 -22.77
N GLU A 38 6.83 18.23 -24.00
CA GLU A 38 6.39 17.55 -25.22
C GLU A 38 6.78 16.06 -25.17
N GLY A 39 5.78 15.16 -25.21
CA GLY A 39 5.97 13.71 -25.09
C GLY A 39 5.74 13.10 -23.68
N ALA A 40 5.38 13.90 -22.67
CA ALA A 40 5.00 13.39 -21.36
C ALA A 40 3.63 12.69 -21.38
N ASP A 41 3.52 11.54 -20.70
CA ASP A 41 2.25 10.81 -20.53
C ASP A 41 1.24 11.67 -19.73
N PRO A 42 0.05 11.97 -20.29
CA PRO A 42 -0.98 12.75 -19.62
C PRO A 42 -1.44 12.20 -18.27
N GLY A 43 -1.31 10.89 -18.07
CA GLY A 43 -1.70 10.22 -16.82
C GLY A 43 -0.64 10.23 -15.72
N ALA A 44 0.58 10.68 -16.01
CA ALA A 44 1.67 10.64 -15.05
C ALA A 44 1.49 11.73 -13.96
N PRO A 45 1.55 11.35 -12.66
CA PRO A 45 1.62 12.32 -11.57
C PRO A 45 2.83 13.23 -11.73
N ASP A 46 2.67 14.51 -11.40
CA ASP A 46 3.79 15.45 -11.39
C ASP A 46 4.79 15.13 -10.26
N ASN A 47 4.28 14.98 -9.03
CA ASN A 47 5.02 14.44 -7.90
C ASN A 47 4.22 13.33 -7.19
N PRO A 48 4.69 12.06 -7.23
CA PRO A 48 3.98 10.94 -6.62
C PRO A 48 4.06 10.86 -5.09
N ASP A 49 4.90 11.66 -4.40
CA ASP A 49 5.02 11.70 -2.93
C ASP A 49 5.12 10.32 -2.25
N LEU A 50 5.92 9.40 -2.83
CA LEU A 50 5.97 7.99 -2.43
C LEU A 50 6.30 7.75 -0.94
N LYS A 51 7.17 8.59 -0.35
CA LYS A 51 7.53 8.47 1.08
C LYS A 51 6.33 8.67 2.00
N ARG A 52 5.49 9.68 1.70
CA ARG A 52 4.28 9.95 2.48
C ARG A 52 3.33 8.77 2.34
N LYS A 53 3.12 8.28 1.12
CA LYS A 53 2.24 7.13 0.84
C LYS A 53 2.70 5.84 1.53
N ALA A 54 4.01 5.57 1.56
CA ALA A 54 4.58 4.44 2.28
C ALA A 54 4.35 4.54 3.80
N LEU A 55 4.40 5.75 4.37
CA LEU A 55 4.13 5.97 5.78
C LEU A 55 2.64 5.72 6.11
N TRP A 56 1.72 6.29 5.32
CA TRP A 56 0.29 6.01 5.45
C TRP A 56 -0.05 4.53 5.27
N ALA A 57 0.57 3.88 4.29
CA ALA A 57 0.43 2.44 4.08
C ALA A 57 0.87 1.64 5.30
N THR A 58 1.96 2.03 5.96
CA THR A 58 2.43 1.38 7.19
C THR A 58 1.43 1.52 8.33
N PHE A 59 0.86 2.71 8.53
CA PHE A 59 -0.15 2.95 9.56
C PHE A 59 -1.42 2.13 9.34
N VAL A 60 -1.82 1.90 8.09
CA VAL A 60 -2.97 1.03 7.75
C VAL A 60 -2.60 -0.45 7.83
N ALA A 61 -1.41 -0.83 7.38
CA ALA A 61 -0.97 -2.22 7.31
C ALA A 61 -0.77 -2.84 8.68
N LEU A 62 -0.29 -2.09 9.67
CA LEU A 62 -0.07 -2.59 11.04
C LEU A 62 -1.34 -3.16 11.69
N PRO A 63 -2.46 -2.43 11.82
CA PRO A 63 -3.68 -2.97 12.42
C PRO A 63 -4.30 -4.09 11.58
N VAL A 64 -4.23 -4.01 10.25
CA VAL A 64 -4.77 -5.05 9.36
C VAL A 64 -3.97 -6.34 9.50
N ALA A 65 -2.63 -6.27 9.46
CA ALA A 65 -1.77 -7.44 9.64
C ALA A 65 -1.94 -8.04 11.04
N ALA A 66 -2.08 -7.21 12.08
CA ALA A 66 -2.34 -7.68 13.44
C ALA A 66 -3.67 -8.45 13.54
N ALA A 67 -4.74 -7.94 12.90
CA ALA A 67 -6.03 -8.62 12.84
C ALA A 67 -5.94 -9.96 12.11
N VAL A 68 -5.27 -10.00 10.95
CA VAL A 68 -5.05 -11.23 10.18
C VAL A 68 -4.27 -12.26 11.00
N ILE A 69 -3.19 -11.84 11.66
CA ILE A 69 -2.38 -12.71 12.52
C ILE A 69 -3.22 -13.26 13.68
N ALA A 70 -4.05 -12.43 14.33
CA ALA A 70 -4.93 -12.87 15.40
C ALA A 70 -5.93 -13.93 14.93
N VAL A 71 -6.53 -13.76 13.76
CA VAL A 71 -7.43 -14.75 13.15
C VAL A 71 -6.70 -16.06 12.86
N VAL A 72 -5.51 -16.00 12.25
CA VAL A 72 -4.70 -17.20 11.96
C VAL A 72 -4.30 -17.92 13.24
N MET A 73 -3.97 -17.19 14.31
CA MET A 73 -3.61 -17.78 15.60
C MET A 73 -4.81 -18.35 16.36
N SER A 74 -6.02 -17.84 16.13
CA SER A 74 -7.23 -18.30 16.79
C SER A 74 -7.67 -19.71 16.36
N GLY A 75 -7.16 -20.21 15.23
CA GLY A 75 -7.55 -21.52 14.68
C GLY A 75 -8.99 -21.56 14.14
N VAL A 76 -9.67 -20.40 14.01
CA VAL A 76 -11.02 -20.32 13.43
C VAL A 76 -11.02 -20.71 11.95
N LEU A 77 -9.91 -20.48 11.25
CA LEU A 77 -9.68 -20.88 9.87
C LEU A 77 -8.56 -21.91 9.84
N ASP A 78 -8.94 -23.20 9.86
CA ASP A 78 -8.02 -24.30 9.58
C ASP A 78 -8.19 -24.75 8.12
N PHE A 79 -7.08 -24.79 7.39
CA PHE A 79 -7.03 -25.26 5.99
C PHE A 79 -6.54 -26.70 5.88
N ARG A 80 -6.39 -27.38 7.02
CA ARG A 80 -5.83 -28.73 7.14
C ARG A 80 -6.88 -29.80 7.44
N ASP A 81 -8.16 -29.42 7.42
CA ASP A 81 -9.30 -30.34 7.39
C ASP A 81 -9.62 -30.80 5.96
#